data_AF-A0A9U8DXK8-F1
#
_entry.id   AF-A0A9U8DXK8-F1
#
_cell.length_a   1.000
_cell.length_b   1.000
_cell.length_c   1.000
_cell.angle_alpha   90.00
_cell.angle_beta   90.00
_cell.angle_gamma   90.00
#
_symmetry.space_group_name_H-M   'P 1'
#
loop_
_entity.id
_entity.type
_entity.pdbx_description
1 polymer ?
#
loop_
_entity_poly.entity_id
_entity_poly.type
_entity_poly.pdbx_seq_one_letter_code
_entity_poly.pdbx_strand_id
1 'polypeptide(L)'
;MKTILYVLFVLACGAVPVVSVPLSTCVTSSGLHIADGYTFKATPCEFCTCHIGHLTCGVQDCALPNCESYTTPPGQCCPVCQSVKDSVPAI
;
A
#
# COMPACT_ATOMS: atom_id res chain seq x y z
N MET A 1 2.67 0.35 -47.26
CA MET A 1 3.98 0.94 -46.91
C MET A 1 4.08 1.22 -45.40
N LYS A 2 3.22 2.09 -44.83
CA LYS A 2 3.20 2.40 -43.38
C LYS A 2 2.94 1.20 -42.47
N THR A 3 2.07 0.28 -42.90
CA THR A 3 1.76 -0.97 -42.18
C THR A 3 2.94 -1.93 -42.10
N ILE A 4 3.74 -2.02 -43.16
CA ILE A 4 4.94 -2.89 -43.20
C ILE A 4 6.04 -2.30 -42.31
N LEU A 5 6.22 -0.97 -42.33
CA LEU A 5 7.17 -0.29 -41.45
C LEU A 5 6.80 -0.43 -39.97
N TYR A 6 5.50 -0.38 -39.64
CA TYR A 6 4.99 -0.63 -38.28
C TYR A 6 5.28 -2.05 -37.80
N VAL A 7 5.04 -3.07 -38.63
CA VAL A 7 5.31 -4.48 -38.32
C VAL A 7 6.81 -4.75 -38.13
N LEU A 8 7.67 -4.13 -38.95
CA LEU A 8 9.13 -4.24 -38.78
C LEU A 8 9.64 -3.56 -37.50
N PHE A 9 9.05 -2.43 -37.11
CA PHE A 9 9.34 -1.78 -35.82
C PHE A 9 8.96 -2.65 -34.63
N VAL A 10 7.79 -3.29 -34.69
CA VAL A 10 7.31 -4.23 -33.65
C VAL A 10 8.20 -5.48 -33.57
N LEU A 11 8.65 -6.01 -34.71
CA LEU A 11 9.57 -7.16 -34.78
C LEU A 11 10.98 -6.81 -34.27
N ALA A 12 11.48 -5.60 -34.57
CA ALA A 12 12.78 -5.12 -34.09
C ALA A 12 12.78 -4.76 -32.59
N CYS A 13 11.62 -4.38 -32.05
CA CYS A 13 11.40 -4.18 -30.61
C CYS A 13 10.93 -5.48 -29.89
N GLY A 14 11.15 -6.63 -30.54
CA GLY A 14 10.66 -7.94 -30.13
C GLY A 14 11.14 -8.35 -28.73
N ALA A 15 10.14 -8.55 -27.87
CA ALA A 15 10.21 -9.04 -26.49
C ALA A 15 10.64 -8.02 -25.42
N VAL A 16 10.04 -6.82 -25.41
CA VAL A 16 9.65 -6.31 -24.10
C VAL A 16 8.62 -7.32 -23.57
N PRO A 17 8.84 -8.00 -22.43
CA PRO A 17 7.76 -8.69 -21.77
C PRO A 17 6.87 -7.55 -21.27
N VAL A 18 5.95 -7.08 -22.11
CA VAL A 18 4.72 -6.52 -21.61
C VAL A 18 4.03 -7.69 -20.94
N VAL A 19 4.50 -8.01 -19.73
CA VAL A 19 3.76 -8.77 -18.74
C VAL A 19 2.34 -8.26 -18.90
N SER A 20 1.44 -9.16 -19.26
CA SER A 20 0.03 -8.87 -19.48
C SER A 20 -0.56 -8.58 -18.11
N VAL A 21 -0.17 -7.43 -17.55
CA VAL A 21 -0.63 -6.89 -16.29
C VAL A 21 -2.12 -6.67 -16.52
N PRO A 22 -3.00 -7.44 -15.85
CA PRO A 22 -4.43 -7.29 -16.06
C PRO A 22 -4.76 -5.83 -15.79
N LEU A 23 -5.59 -5.22 -16.65
CA LEU A 23 -5.97 -3.79 -16.54
C LEU A 23 -6.47 -3.43 -15.13
N SER A 24 -7.00 -4.42 -14.41
CA SER A 24 -7.55 -4.30 -13.06
C SER A 24 -6.50 -4.34 -11.93
N THR A 25 -5.22 -4.59 -12.23
CA THR A 25 -4.16 -4.66 -11.20
C THR A 25 -3.46 -3.31 -11.03
N CYS A 26 -3.03 -3.03 -9.80
CA CYS A 26 -2.34 -1.78 -9.47
C CYS A 26 -0.83 -2.01 -9.40
N VAL A 27 -0.05 -0.98 -9.69
CA VAL A 27 1.42 -1.02 -9.57
C VAL A 27 1.85 0.00 -8.53
N THR A 28 2.59 -0.45 -7.51
CA THR A 28 3.17 0.45 -6.49
C THR A 28 4.38 1.21 -7.04
N SER A 29 4.86 2.21 -6.32
CA SER A 29 6.12 2.91 -6.63
C SER A 29 7.35 1.98 -6.64
N SER A 30 7.27 0.85 -5.95
CA SER A 30 8.29 -0.21 -5.96
C SER A 30 8.18 -1.19 -7.13
N GLY A 31 7.19 -1.00 -8.03
CA GLY A 31 6.96 -1.90 -9.17
C GLY A 31 6.24 -3.21 -8.81
N LEU A 32 5.65 -3.30 -7.61
CA LEU A 32 4.90 -4.48 -7.19
C LEU A 32 3.49 -4.46 -7.78
N HIS A 33 3.10 -5.58 -8.38
CA HIS A 33 1.75 -5.78 -8.91
C HIS A 33 0.81 -6.26 -7.80
N ILE A 34 -0.26 -5.50 -7.59
CA ILE A 34 -1.29 -5.78 -6.60
C ILE A 34 -2.56 -6.22 -7.34
N ALA A 35 -3.10 -7.37 -6.95
CA ALA A 35 -4.34 -7.89 -7.49
C ALA A 35 -5.53 -6.96 -7.18
N ASP A 36 -6.51 -6.92 -8.08
CA ASP A 36 -7.77 -6.23 -7.84
C ASP A 36 -8.45 -6.75 -6.56
N GLY A 37 -9.07 -5.84 -5.80
CA GLY A 37 -9.73 -6.14 -4.53
C GLY A 37 -8.76 -6.40 -3.37
N TYR A 38 -7.44 -6.40 -3.60
CA TYR A 38 -6.47 -6.64 -2.55
C TYR A 38 -6.22 -5.38 -1.72
N THR A 39 -6.21 -5.56 -0.39
CA THR A 39 -5.89 -4.51 0.58
C THR A 39 -4.65 -4.90 1.35
N PHE A 40 -3.69 -3.98 1.47
CA PHE A 40 -2.43 -4.21 2.16
C PHE A 40 -2.01 -3.00 3.00
N LYS A 41 -1.16 -3.27 4.01
CA LYS A 41 -0.50 -2.22 4.79
C LYS A 41 0.79 -1.80 4.09
N ALA A 42 0.86 -0.56 3.64
CA ALA A 42 2.10 0.01 3.09
C ALA A 42 3.07 0.41 4.22
N THR A 43 2.52 0.95 5.31
CA THR A 43 3.25 1.25 6.55
C THR A 43 2.38 0.81 7.74
N PRO A 44 2.88 0.84 9.00
CA PRO A 44 2.04 0.55 10.16
C PRO A 44 0.76 1.39 10.20
N CYS A 45 0.80 2.62 9.70
CA CYS A 45 -0.30 3.59 9.69
C CYS A 45 -1.02 3.75 8.34
N GLU A 46 -0.51 3.18 7.26
CA GLU A 46 -1.05 3.41 5.92
C GLU A 46 -1.59 2.11 5.32
N PHE A 47 -2.84 2.17 4.86
CA PHE A 47 -3.55 1.07 4.23
C PHE A 47 -3.88 1.45 2.80
N CYS A 48 -3.55 0.56 1.86
CA CYS A 48 -3.82 0.75 0.44
C CYS A 48 -4.73 -0.36 -0.08
N THR A 49 -5.69 0.02 -0.91
CA THR A 49 -6.61 -0.89 -1.59
C THR A 49 -6.44 -0.72 -3.09
N CYS A 50 -6.30 -1.83 -3.80
CA CYS A 50 -6.36 -1.83 -5.27
C CYS A 50 -7.78 -2.12 -5.73
N HIS A 51 -8.32 -1.27 -6.59
CA HIS A 51 -9.64 -1.46 -7.20
C HIS A 51 -9.62 -1.01 -8.66
N ILE A 52 -9.82 -1.95 -9.59
CA ILE A 52 -9.88 -1.76 -11.05
C ILE A 52 -8.71 -0.90 -11.54
N GLY A 53 -7.49 -1.27 -11.15
CA GLY A 53 -6.26 -0.57 -11.53
C GLY A 53 -6.02 0.75 -10.80
N HIS A 54 -6.91 1.16 -9.90
CA HIS A 54 -6.77 2.36 -9.08
C HIS A 54 -6.29 2.01 -7.66
N LEU A 55 -5.12 2.54 -7.29
CA LEU A 55 -4.56 2.38 -5.95
C LEU A 55 -5.05 3.51 -5.04
N THR A 56 -5.80 3.17 -3.99
CA THR A 56 -6.34 4.14 -3.03
C THR A 56 -5.73 3.88 -1.66
N CYS A 57 -4.98 4.84 -1.13
CA CYS A 57 -4.32 4.73 0.17
C CYS A 57 -4.91 5.70 1.19
N GLY A 58 -5.06 5.25 2.43
CA GLY A 58 -5.51 6.04 3.56
C GLY A 58 -4.52 5.95 4.71
N VAL A 59 -4.22 7.08 5.34
CA VAL A 59 -3.39 7.16 6.53
C VAL A 59 -4.30 7.20 7.76
N GLN A 60 -4.03 6.33 8.73
CA GLN A 60 -4.71 6.31 10.01
C GLN A 60 -4.08 7.33 10.95
N ASP A 61 -4.87 8.31 11.37
CA ASP A 61 -4.51 9.20 12.48
C ASP A 61 -4.86 8.56 13.82
N CYS A 62 -3.99 8.76 14.81
CA CYS A 62 -4.17 8.25 16.16
C CYS A 62 -4.41 9.39 17.15
N ALA A 63 -5.39 9.23 18.03
CA ALA A 63 -5.54 10.07 19.19
C ALA A 63 -4.43 9.76 20.22
N LEU A 64 -3.96 10.78 20.95
CA LEU A 64 -3.06 10.56 22.06
C LEU A 64 -3.81 9.93 23.24
N PRO A 65 -3.28 8.85 23.84
CA PRO A 65 -3.89 8.23 25.01
C PRO A 65 -3.74 9.12 26.24
N ASN A 66 -4.75 9.09 27.12
CA ASN A 66 -4.74 9.80 28.40
C ASN A 66 -3.95 8.99 29.47
N CYS A 67 -2.63 9.03 29.40
CA CYS A 67 -1.75 8.44 30.41
C CYS A 67 -0.45 9.23 30.53
N GLU A 68 0.22 9.11 31.68
CA GLU A 68 1.46 9.83 31.98
C GLU A 68 2.63 9.41 31.07
N SER A 69 2.67 8.12 30.70
CA SER A 69 3.66 7.59 29.77
C SER A 69 3.03 6.71 28.70
N TYR A 70 3.35 6.99 27.44
CA TYR A 70 2.96 6.20 26.27
C TYR A 70 4.16 5.94 25.36
N THR A 71 4.11 4.84 24.62
CA THR A 71 5.12 4.47 23.64
C THR A 71 4.46 3.83 22.43
N THR A 72 5.05 3.98 21.25
CA THR A 72 4.57 3.32 20.03
C THR A 72 5.40 2.05 19.82
N PRO A 73 4.83 0.85 20.03
CA PRO A 73 5.59 -0.39 19.86
C PRO A 73 6.02 -0.58 18.41
N PRO A 74 7.15 -1.26 18.17
CA PRO A 74 7.64 -1.48 16.81
C PRO A 74 6.61 -2.25 15.99
N GLY A 75 6.28 -1.73 14.80
CA GLY A 75 5.29 -2.31 13.89
C GLY A 75 3.83 -1.89 14.17
N GLN A 76 3.58 -1.08 15.20
CA GLN A 76 2.27 -0.50 15.48
C GLN A 76 2.17 0.94 14.98
N CYS A 77 0.97 1.34 14.56
CA CYS A 77 0.72 2.73 14.18
C CYS A 77 0.56 3.64 15.40
N CYS A 78 -0.32 3.24 16.32
CA CYS A 78 -0.75 4.10 17.41
C CYS A 78 0.06 3.87 18.69
N PRO A 79 0.30 4.94 19.47
CA PRO A 79 0.90 4.83 20.79
C PRO A 79 -0.03 4.08 21.75
N VAL A 80 0.57 3.29 22.62
CA VAL A 80 -0.10 2.59 23.72
C VAL A 80 0.47 3.08 25.04
N CYS A 81 -0.33 3.08 26.11
CA CYS A 81 0.19 3.40 27.44
C CYS A 81 1.24 2.38 27.85
N GLN A 82 2.36 2.85 28.39
CA GLN A 82 3.31 1.97 29.05
C GLN A 82 2.62 1.45 30.31
N SER A 83 2.35 0.15 30.35
CA SER A 83 1.78 -0.50 31.53
C SER A 83 2.82 -0.53 32.65
N VAL A 84 2.96 0.58 33.37
CA VAL A 84 3.33 0.56 34.78
C VAL A 84 2.01 0.53 35.54
N LYS A 85 1.92 -0.24 36.61
CA LYS A 85 0.70 -0.41 37.40
C LYS A 85 0.21 0.91 38.00
N ASP A 86 -0.46 1.75 37.22
CA ASP A 86 -1.16 2.91 37.77
C ASP A 86 -2.61 2.81 37.34
N SER A 87 -3.30 2.02 38.16
CA SER A 87 -4.67 2.22 38.60
C SER A 87 -5.35 3.47 38.05
N VAL A 88 -6.21 3.29 37.05
CA VAL A 88 -7.41 4.13 36.92
C VAL A 88 -8.52 3.38 37.66
N PRO A 89 -8.91 3.78 38.88
CA PRO A 89 -10.24 3.42 39.36
C PRO A 89 -11.23 4.12 38.42
N ALA A 90 -12.09 3.33 37.77
CA ALA A 90 -13.28 3.86 37.13
C ALA A 90 -14.08 4.64 38.19
N ILE A 91 -14.48 5.87 37.81
CA ILE A 91 -15.30 6.78 38.62
C ILE A 91 -16.59 6.10 39.06
#